data_AF-A0AAW1NKY6-F1
#
_entry.id   AF-A0AAW1NKY6-F1
#
_cell.length_a   1.000
_cell.length_b   1.000
_cell.length_c   1.000
_cell.angle_alpha   90.00
_cell.angle_beta   90.00
_cell.angle_gamma   90.00
#
_symmetry.space_group_name_H-M   'P 1'
#
loop_
_entity.id
_entity.type
_entity.pdbx_description
1 polymer ?
#
loop_
_entity_poly.entity_id
_entity_poly.type
_entity_poly.pdbx_seq_one_letter_code
_entity_poly.pdbx_strand_id
1 'polypeptide(L)'
;MPNKTLIGYLALLSYNILEAAYALCINVGGPLNNYKLLSVINMVTAIESKLLNINIELDYKTIKMICRCLLANNILTIVYVVLFQQWIYFKTNISEKFAIGYTSLAELQLLLKYMVILLIAKQFLKAINSHIFKFYINTTTPQEHNLRYKREMIKKIGIIYGEFFKLITKFNSLISINLVFLFASLFAFMVLEIFICSAKFDLTTVTEFKISSALSITTIVYCVLFLLCYIFTAELYYKEVAEFKRNLLKLMLHSRDECLRQEVNALTLQLSHENYEITAAGFFVIDLKLVFSIMAAISTYTIILVQYDPKAKMFHHFIDESDL
;
A
#
# COMPACT_ATOMS: atom_id res chain seq x y z
N MET A 1 12.12 -16.69 -27.64
CA MET A 1 11.54 -15.45 -27.07
C MET A 1 10.06 -15.40 -27.41
N PRO A 2 9.15 -15.53 -26.43
CA PRO A 2 7.88 -14.76 -26.47
C PRO A 2 7.31 -14.32 -25.09
N ASN A 3 8.03 -14.46 -23.96
CA ASN A 3 7.45 -14.23 -22.63
C ASN A 3 7.48 -12.77 -22.10
N LYS A 4 8.09 -11.82 -22.83
CA LYS A 4 8.25 -10.43 -22.35
C LYS A 4 7.00 -9.55 -22.52
N THR A 5 5.98 -10.03 -23.22
CA THR A 5 4.73 -9.28 -23.47
C THR A 5 3.57 -9.72 -22.56
N LEU A 6 3.60 -10.93 -21.99
CA LEU A 6 2.46 -11.52 -21.28
C LEU A 6 2.04 -10.74 -20.02
N ILE A 7 2.98 -10.15 -19.27
CA ILE A 7 2.68 -9.37 -18.06
C ILE A 7 2.07 -8.01 -18.43
N GLY A 8 2.60 -7.36 -19.47
CA GLY A 8 2.02 -6.15 -20.05
C GLY A 8 0.61 -6.41 -20.59
N TYR A 9 0.40 -7.53 -21.29
CA TYR A 9 -0.93 -7.95 -21.75
C TYR A 9 -1.88 -8.30 -20.61
N LEU A 10 -1.43 -8.97 -19.55
CA LEU A 10 -2.26 -9.28 -18.38
C LEU A 10 -2.59 -8.03 -17.55
N ALA A 11 -1.69 -7.05 -17.52
CA ALA A 11 -1.94 -5.74 -16.91
C ALA A 11 -2.88 -4.87 -17.78
N LEU A 12 -2.77 -4.96 -19.11
CA LEU A 12 -3.66 -4.28 -20.06
C LEU A 12 -5.05 -4.93 -20.09
N LEU A 13 -5.13 -6.26 -19.96
CA LEU A 13 -6.38 -7.01 -19.88
C LEU A 13 -7.08 -6.78 -18.54
N SER A 14 -6.34 -6.78 -17.43
CA SER A 14 -6.88 -6.39 -16.12
C SER A 14 -7.36 -4.95 -16.12
N TYR A 15 -6.68 -4.06 -16.85
CA TYR A 15 -7.06 -2.67 -17.08
C TYR A 15 -8.35 -2.52 -17.90
N ASN A 16 -8.50 -3.21 -19.04
CA ASN A 16 -9.72 -3.14 -19.87
C ASN A 16 -10.95 -3.76 -19.16
N ILE A 17 -10.74 -4.80 -18.35
CA ILE A 17 -11.80 -5.40 -17.52
C ILE A 17 -12.18 -4.45 -16.36
N LEU A 18 -11.22 -3.72 -15.81
CA LEU A 18 -11.43 -2.67 -14.81
C LEU A 18 -12.11 -1.42 -15.40
N GLU A 19 -11.83 -1.07 -16.65
CA GLU A 19 -12.47 0.00 -17.41
C GLU A 19 -13.98 -0.23 -17.52
N ALA A 20 -14.39 -1.45 -17.86
CA ALA A 20 -15.80 -1.83 -17.94
C ALA A 20 -16.50 -1.86 -16.57
N ALA A 21 -15.83 -2.38 -15.52
CA ALA A 21 -16.41 -2.50 -14.18
C ALA A 21 -16.53 -1.16 -13.45
N TYR A 22 -15.58 -0.25 -13.67
CA TYR A 22 -15.45 1.03 -12.96
C TYR A 22 -16.25 2.14 -13.66
N ALA A 23 -16.37 2.11 -14.99
CA ALA A 23 -17.30 2.95 -15.74
C ALA A 23 -18.77 2.73 -15.34
N LEU A 24 -19.10 1.53 -14.85
CA LEU A 24 -20.43 1.17 -14.34
C LEU A 24 -20.70 1.65 -12.91
N CYS A 25 -19.69 2.03 -12.12
CA CYS A 25 -19.85 2.25 -10.67
C CYS A 25 -19.55 3.66 -10.14
N ILE A 26 -18.81 4.54 -10.82
CA ILE A 26 -18.50 5.88 -10.30
C ILE A 26 -18.71 6.96 -11.37
N ASN A 27 -19.96 7.33 -11.59
CA ASN A 27 -20.34 8.39 -12.51
C ASN A 27 -20.07 9.82 -11.99
N VAL A 28 -19.21 10.01 -10.98
CA VAL A 28 -18.80 11.36 -10.54
C VAL A 28 -17.29 11.52 -10.23
N GLY A 29 -16.47 10.46 -10.36
CA GLY A 29 -15.02 10.58 -10.08
C GLY A 29 -14.11 9.51 -10.68
N GLY A 30 -14.67 8.43 -11.22
CA GLY A 30 -13.92 7.29 -11.73
C GLY A 30 -13.07 7.52 -12.99
N PRO A 31 -13.59 8.16 -14.06
CA PRO A 31 -12.81 8.28 -15.31
C PRO A 31 -11.53 9.13 -15.12
N LEU A 32 -11.54 10.07 -14.18
CA LEU A 32 -10.37 10.91 -13.88
C LEU A 32 -9.25 10.19 -13.09
N ASN A 33 -9.53 9.06 -12.45
CA ASN A 33 -8.48 8.29 -11.78
C ASN A 33 -7.86 7.23 -12.71
N ASN A 34 -8.62 6.79 -13.72
CA ASN A 34 -8.20 5.76 -14.66
C ASN A 34 -7.09 6.22 -15.61
N TYR A 35 -7.17 7.43 -16.16
CA TYR A 35 -6.09 7.96 -17.01
C TYR A 35 -4.79 8.13 -16.23
N LYS A 36 -4.90 8.51 -14.95
CA LYS A 36 -3.74 8.68 -14.08
C LYS A 36 -3.11 7.34 -13.73
N LEU A 37 -3.91 6.32 -13.45
CA LEU A 37 -3.42 4.96 -13.20
C LEU A 37 -2.78 4.35 -14.46
N LEU A 38 -3.40 4.51 -15.63
CA LEU A 38 -2.79 4.11 -16.91
C LEU A 38 -1.43 4.78 -17.10
N SER A 39 -1.35 6.07 -16.78
CA SER A 39 -0.07 6.78 -16.85
C SER A 39 0.98 6.23 -15.88
N VAL A 40 0.60 5.79 -14.68
CA VAL A 40 1.49 5.10 -13.72
C VAL A 40 1.96 3.76 -14.31
N ILE A 41 1.06 2.98 -14.91
CA ILE A 41 1.42 1.70 -15.58
C ILE A 41 2.38 1.94 -16.74
N ASN A 42 2.13 2.96 -17.57
CA ASN A 42 3.03 3.33 -18.66
C ASN A 42 4.41 3.78 -18.16
N MET A 43 4.49 4.43 -16.99
CA MET A 43 5.76 4.75 -16.35
C MET A 43 6.49 3.49 -15.86
N VAL A 44 5.77 2.53 -15.28
CA VAL A 44 6.34 1.22 -14.87
C VAL A 44 6.95 0.49 -16.06
N THR A 45 6.23 0.38 -17.18
CA THR A 45 6.72 -0.30 -18.39
C THR A 45 7.90 0.44 -19.03
N ALA A 46 7.87 1.78 -19.02
CA ALA A 46 8.99 2.59 -19.49
C ALA A 46 10.26 2.34 -18.64
N ILE A 47 10.15 2.34 -17.31
CA ILE A 47 11.27 2.04 -16.40
C ILE A 47 11.79 0.62 -16.63
N GLU A 48 10.90 -0.36 -16.74
CA GLU A 48 11.27 -1.74 -17.02
C GLU A 48 12.06 -1.88 -18.32
N SER A 49 11.60 -1.26 -19.40
CA SER A 49 12.33 -1.29 -20.68
C SER A 49 13.73 -0.67 -20.57
N LYS A 50 13.90 0.39 -19.78
CA LYS A 50 15.21 1.00 -19.51
C LYS A 50 16.10 0.12 -18.65
N LEU A 51 15.55 -0.59 -17.67
CA LEU A 51 16.30 -1.57 -16.87
C LEU A 51 16.78 -2.74 -17.73
N LEU A 52 15.92 -3.25 -18.61
CA LEU A 52 16.29 -4.30 -19.56
C LEU A 52 17.40 -3.85 -20.53
N ASN A 53 17.40 -2.59 -20.95
CA ASN A 53 18.48 -2.03 -21.78
C ASN A 53 19.85 -1.97 -21.06
N ILE A 54 19.87 -2.10 -19.74
CA ILE A 54 21.10 -2.18 -18.92
C ILE A 54 21.34 -3.63 -18.46
N ASN A 55 20.63 -4.61 -19.03
CA ASN A 55 20.70 -6.04 -18.66
C ASN A 55 20.30 -6.32 -17.19
N ILE A 56 19.42 -5.49 -16.62
CA ILE A 56 18.83 -5.74 -15.30
C ILE A 56 17.49 -6.45 -15.50
N GLU A 57 17.44 -7.73 -15.12
CA GLU A 57 16.20 -8.51 -15.12
C GLU A 57 15.50 -8.46 -13.76
N LEU A 58 14.17 -8.37 -13.79
CA LEU A 58 13.33 -8.26 -12.60
C LEU A 58 12.69 -9.60 -12.25
N ASP A 59 12.71 -9.96 -10.96
CA ASP A 59 12.02 -11.13 -10.45
C ASP A 59 10.56 -10.78 -10.10
N TYR A 60 9.65 -11.24 -10.97
CA TYR A 60 8.22 -11.01 -10.84
C TYR A 60 7.46 -12.14 -10.16
N LYS A 61 8.11 -13.14 -9.54
CA LYS A 61 7.37 -14.31 -9.00
C LYS A 61 6.25 -13.92 -8.02
N THR A 62 6.57 -13.09 -7.02
CA THR A 62 5.59 -12.59 -6.03
C THR A 62 4.58 -11.63 -6.66
N ILE A 63 5.02 -10.75 -7.55
CA ILE A 63 4.15 -9.77 -8.22
C ILE A 63 3.11 -10.47 -9.09
N LYS A 64 3.50 -11.52 -9.84
CA LYS A 64 2.58 -12.33 -10.65
C LYS A 64 1.46 -12.94 -9.81
N MET A 65 1.78 -13.42 -8.61
CA MET A 65 0.77 -13.96 -7.69
C MET A 65 -0.24 -12.89 -7.30
N ILE A 66 0.23 -11.71 -6.90
CA ILE A 66 -0.66 -10.61 -6.49
C ILE A 66 -1.46 -10.06 -7.67
N CYS A 67 -0.89 -9.98 -8.87
CA CYS A 67 -1.63 -9.61 -10.08
C CYS A 67 -2.74 -10.63 -10.41
N ARG A 68 -2.50 -11.93 -10.18
CA ARG A 68 -3.56 -12.95 -10.31
C ARG A 68 -4.65 -12.75 -9.27
N CYS A 69 -4.30 -12.43 -8.03
CA CYS A 69 -5.27 -12.08 -6.98
C CYS A 69 -6.08 -10.82 -7.35
N LEU A 70 -5.44 -9.78 -7.91
CA LEU A 70 -6.10 -8.57 -8.38
C LEU A 70 -7.07 -8.87 -9.54
N LEU A 71 -6.65 -9.68 -10.51
CA LEU A 71 -7.51 -10.15 -11.59
C LEU A 71 -8.73 -10.92 -11.07
N ALA A 72 -8.51 -11.88 -10.18
CA ALA A 72 -9.58 -12.65 -9.55
C ALA A 72 -10.55 -11.74 -8.78
N ASN A 73 -10.03 -10.77 -8.02
CA ASN A 73 -10.85 -9.81 -7.28
C ASN A 73 -11.67 -8.89 -8.21
N ASN A 74 -11.09 -8.45 -9.33
CA ASN A 74 -11.81 -7.66 -10.33
C ASN A 74 -12.95 -8.47 -10.97
N ILE A 75 -12.72 -9.73 -11.32
CA ILE A 75 -13.76 -10.63 -11.84
C ILE A 75 -14.86 -10.80 -10.79
N LEU A 76 -14.49 -11.07 -9.53
CA LEU A 76 -15.45 -11.20 -8.43
C LEU A 76 -16.29 -9.93 -8.25
N THR A 77 -15.66 -8.76 -8.37
CA THR A 77 -16.36 -7.47 -8.27
C THR A 77 -17.35 -7.27 -9.41
N ILE A 78 -16.98 -7.62 -10.65
CA ILE A 78 -17.89 -7.57 -11.80
C ILE A 78 -19.09 -8.48 -11.57
N VAL A 79 -18.84 -9.73 -11.14
CA VAL A 79 -19.91 -10.68 -10.82
C VAL A 79 -20.83 -10.10 -9.73
N TYR A 80 -20.25 -9.52 -8.68
CA TYR A 80 -21.02 -8.90 -7.59
C TYR A 80 -21.90 -7.74 -8.07
N VAL A 81 -21.37 -6.87 -8.94
CA VAL A 81 -22.12 -5.75 -9.54
C VAL A 81 -23.24 -6.24 -10.45
N VAL A 82 -23.00 -7.24 -11.29
CA VAL A 82 -24.04 -7.83 -12.17
C VAL A 82 -25.15 -8.47 -11.34
N LEU A 83 -24.79 -9.24 -10.30
CA LEU A 83 -25.76 -9.82 -9.37
C LEU A 83 -26.57 -8.73 -8.64
N PHE A 84 -25.92 -7.64 -8.24
CA PHE A 84 -26.59 -6.51 -7.61
C PHE A 84 -27.56 -5.79 -8.56
N GLN A 85 -27.19 -5.58 -9.82
CA GLN A 85 -28.07 -4.99 -10.84
C GLN A 85 -29.29 -5.87 -11.10
N GLN A 86 -29.09 -7.17 -11.27
CA GLN A 86 -30.18 -8.14 -11.40
C GLN A 86 -31.07 -8.13 -10.15
N TRP A 87 -30.49 -7.96 -8.96
CA TRP A 87 -31.21 -7.95 -7.70
C TRP A 87 -32.03 -6.67 -7.47
N ILE A 88 -31.52 -5.49 -7.81
CA ILE A 88 -32.27 -4.21 -7.74
C ILE A 88 -33.59 -4.35 -8.51
N TYR A 89 -33.56 -5.05 -9.66
CA TYR A 89 -34.74 -5.31 -10.46
C TYR A 89 -35.82 -6.14 -9.72
N PHE A 90 -35.42 -7.00 -8.76
CA PHE A 90 -36.32 -7.86 -7.97
C PHE A 90 -36.75 -7.30 -6.60
N LYS A 91 -36.37 -6.05 -6.26
CA LYS A 91 -37.02 -5.21 -5.23
C LYS A 91 -37.26 -5.88 -3.85
N THR A 92 -36.20 -6.33 -3.16
CA THR A 92 -36.27 -6.85 -1.78
C THR A 92 -35.47 -6.00 -0.77
N ASN A 93 -35.61 -6.24 0.55
CA ASN A 93 -34.94 -5.51 1.65
C ASN A 93 -33.45 -5.87 1.88
N ILE A 94 -32.70 -6.31 0.85
CA ILE A 94 -31.32 -6.84 0.97
C ILE A 94 -30.26 -5.76 0.62
N SER A 95 -30.64 -4.50 0.43
CA SER A 95 -29.75 -3.44 -0.05
C SER A 95 -28.55 -3.17 0.87
N GLU A 96 -28.72 -3.30 2.19
CA GLU A 96 -27.66 -3.03 3.17
C GLU A 96 -26.53 -4.07 3.11
N LYS A 97 -26.87 -5.36 3.02
CA LYS A 97 -25.86 -6.44 2.92
C LYS A 97 -25.06 -6.33 1.62
N PHE A 98 -25.70 -5.91 0.53
CA PHE A 98 -25.04 -5.65 -0.73
C PHE A 98 -24.08 -4.47 -0.66
N ALA A 99 -24.48 -3.38 -0.01
CA ALA A 99 -23.62 -2.21 0.18
C ALA A 99 -22.35 -2.58 0.96
N ILE A 100 -22.49 -3.34 2.06
CA ILE A 100 -21.36 -3.80 2.88
C ILE A 100 -20.40 -4.67 2.07
N GLY A 101 -20.92 -5.68 1.36
CA GLY A 101 -20.07 -6.57 0.55
C GLY A 101 -19.35 -5.83 -0.58
N TYR A 102 -20.02 -4.85 -1.21
CA TYR A 102 -19.41 -4.00 -2.22
C TYR A 102 -18.29 -3.13 -1.65
N THR A 103 -18.51 -2.49 -0.49
CA THR A 103 -17.48 -1.68 0.17
C THR A 103 -16.25 -2.51 0.53
N SER A 104 -16.42 -3.72 1.07
CA SER A 104 -15.29 -4.60 1.38
C SER A 104 -14.50 -5.03 0.14
N LEU A 105 -15.18 -5.30 -0.99
CA LEU A 105 -14.51 -5.60 -2.26
C LEU A 105 -13.71 -4.41 -2.79
N ALA A 106 -14.27 -3.20 -2.70
CA ALA A 106 -13.61 -1.97 -3.12
C ALA A 106 -12.35 -1.68 -2.29
N GLU A 107 -12.43 -1.86 -0.97
CA GLU A 107 -11.28 -1.74 -0.06
C GLU A 107 -10.19 -2.76 -0.41
N LEU A 108 -10.56 -4.02 -0.64
CA LEU A 108 -9.62 -5.07 -1.05
C LEU A 108 -8.95 -4.73 -2.40
N GLN A 109 -9.69 -4.17 -3.35
CA GLN A 109 -9.10 -3.72 -4.62
C GLN A 109 -8.08 -2.61 -4.41
N LEU A 110 -8.38 -1.63 -3.55
CA LEU A 110 -7.45 -0.55 -3.23
C LEU A 110 -6.17 -1.12 -2.59
N LEU A 111 -6.30 -2.08 -1.67
CA LEU A 111 -5.16 -2.74 -1.03
C LEU A 111 -4.30 -3.49 -2.03
N LEU A 112 -4.91 -4.27 -2.93
CA LEU A 112 -4.18 -5.01 -3.94
C LEU A 112 -3.44 -4.08 -4.91
N LYS A 113 -4.07 -2.98 -5.35
CA LYS A 113 -3.42 -1.95 -6.18
C LYS A 113 -2.23 -1.32 -5.46
N TYR A 114 -2.41 -0.99 -4.18
CA TYR A 114 -1.37 -0.48 -3.30
C TYR A 114 -0.18 -1.44 -3.21
N MET A 115 -0.45 -2.71 -2.91
CA MET A 115 0.56 -3.75 -2.81
C MET A 115 1.33 -3.96 -4.10
N VAL A 116 0.63 -4.08 -5.24
CA VAL A 116 1.27 -4.34 -6.54
C VAL A 116 2.29 -3.25 -6.87
N ILE A 117 1.89 -1.98 -6.79
CA ILE A 117 2.77 -0.88 -7.20
C ILE A 117 3.98 -0.76 -6.26
N LEU A 118 3.78 -0.83 -4.93
CA LEU A 118 4.90 -0.75 -3.99
C LEU A 118 5.82 -1.97 -4.06
N LEU A 119 5.30 -3.17 -4.35
CA LEU A 119 6.15 -4.35 -4.52
C LEU A 119 6.90 -4.33 -5.85
N ILE A 120 6.32 -3.79 -6.93
CA ILE A 120 7.06 -3.48 -8.17
C ILE A 120 8.18 -2.49 -7.86
N ALA A 121 7.87 -1.44 -7.10
CA ALA A 121 8.82 -0.42 -6.73
C ALA A 121 9.99 -0.97 -5.91
N LYS A 122 9.67 -1.82 -4.94
CA LYS A 122 10.62 -2.60 -4.17
C LYS A 122 11.53 -3.45 -5.09
N GLN A 123 10.96 -4.16 -6.05
CA GLN A 123 11.74 -5.02 -6.96
C GLN A 123 12.66 -4.21 -7.88
N PHE A 124 12.22 -3.04 -8.36
CA PHE A 124 13.08 -2.14 -9.13
C PHE A 124 14.32 -1.74 -8.33
N LEU A 125 14.13 -1.29 -7.09
CA LEU A 125 15.23 -0.92 -6.21
C LEU A 125 16.15 -2.11 -5.91
N LYS A 126 15.57 -3.27 -5.57
CA LYS A 126 16.33 -4.48 -5.30
C LYS A 126 17.18 -4.93 -6.50
N ALA A 127 16.63 -4.85 -7.71
CA ALA A 127 17.34 -5.25 -8.92
C ALA A 127 18.48 -4.29 -9.26
N ILE A 128 18.24 -2.97 -9.18
CA ILE A 128 19.29 -1.95 -9.31
C ILE A 128 20.38 -2.19 -8.25
N ASN A 129 19.99 -2.39 -7.00
CA ASN A 129 20.90 -2.58 -5.89
C ASN A 129 21.79 -3.83 -6.04
N SER A 130 21.18 -4.96 -6.42
CA SER A 130 21.89 -6.20 -6.74
C SER A 130 22.86 -6.01 -7.91
N HIS A 131 22.46 -5.28 -8.94
CA HIS A 131 23.30 -5.03 -10.10
C HIS A 131 24.49 -4.12 -9.75
N ILE A 132 24.29 -3.04 -8.99
CA ILE A 132 25.40 -2.20 -8.50
C ILE A 132 26.37 -3.06 -7.68
N PHE A 133 25.87 -3.82 -6.71
CA PHE A 133 26.73 -4.60 -5.82
C PHE A 133 27.56 -5.64 -6.58
N LYS A 134 26.94 -6.44 -7.45
CA LYS A 134 27.64 -7.43 -8.29
C LYS A 134 28.65 -6.80 -9.21
N PHE A 135 28.28 -5.69 -9.85
CA PHE A 135 29.13 -5.04 -10.85
C PHE A 135 30.37 -4.39 -10.23
N TYR A 136 30.26 -3.85 -9.01
CA TYR A 136 31.35 -3.10 -8.39
C TYR A 136 32.25 -3.89 -7.46
N ILE A 137 31.72 -4.87 -6.71
CA ILE A 137 32.54 -5.62 -5.74
C ILE A 137 33.31 -6.75 -6.41
N ASN A 138 32.76 -7.36 -7.46
CA ASN A 138 33.39 -8.52 -8.11
C ASN A 138 34.38 -8.15 -9.23
N THR A 139 34.46 -6.88 -9.66
CA THR A 139 35.46 -6.46 -10.65
C THR A 139 36.64 -5.78 -9.96
N THR A 140 37.51 -6.60 -9.37
CA THR A 140 38.78 -6.21 -8.73
C THR A 140 39.88 -5.81 -9.72
N THR A 141 39.66 -5.92 -11.03
CA THR A 141 40.68 -5.56 -12.03
C THR A 141 40.55 -4.09 -12.49
N PRO A 142 41.58 -3.26 -12.25
CA PRO A 142 41.57 -1.83 -12.55
C PRO A 142 41.97 -1.57 -14.01
N GLN A 143 41.11 -1.94 -14.95
CA GLN A 143 41.27 -1.50 -16.34
C GLN A 143 40.50 -0.18 -16.56
N GLU A 144 41.15 0.84 -17.13
CA GLU A 144 40.58 2.17 -17.34
C GLU A 144 39.29 2.16 -18.18
N HIS A 145 39.20 1.27 -19.17
CA HIS A 145 37.99 1.07 -19.98
C HIS A 145 36.78 0.65 -19.12
N ASN A 146 37.03 -0.10 -18.04
CA ASN A 146 36.00 -0.53 -17.09
C ASN A 146 35.49 0.64 -16.24
N LEU A 147 36.35 1.62 -15.91
CA LEU A 147 35.97 2.79 -15.10
C LEU A 147 35.05 3.77 -15.84
N ARG A 148 35.30 4.02 -17.14
CA ARG A 148 34.40 4.86 -17.95
C ARG A 148 33.01 4.22 -18.06
N TYR A 149 32.96 2.92 -18.32
CA TYR A 149 31.69 2.18 -18.38
C TYR A 149 30.94 2.20 -17.04
N LYS A 150 31.66 2.00 -15.92
CA LYS A 150 31.13 2.11 -14.54
C LYS A 150 30.44 3.47 -14.29
N ARG A 151 31.11 4.58 -14.65
CA ARG A 151 30.57 5.93 -14.53
C ARG A 151 29.28 6.12 -15.33
N GLU A 152 29.31 5.77 -16.62
CA GLU A 152 28.12 5.84 -17.50
C GLU A 152 26.96 5.01 -16.95
N MET A 153 27.25 3.86 -16.35
CA MET A 153 26.22 3.01 -15.76
C MET A 153 25.58 3.64 -14.52
N ILE A 154 26.35 4.27 -13.62
CA ILE A 154 25.80 4.98 -12.45
C ILE A 154 24.96 6.16 -12.89
N LYS A 155 25.41 6.91 -13.90
CA LYS A 155 24.65 8.01 -14.48
C LYS A 155 23.30 7.54 -15.05
N LYS A 156 23.30 6.44 -15.80
CA LYS A 156 22.05 5.82 -16.30
C LYS A 156 21.14 5.35 -15.16
N ILE A 157 21.70 4.77 -14.09
CA ILE A 157 20.94 4.39 -12.90
C ILE A 157 20.31 5.62 -12.24
N GLY A 158 21.02 6.74 -12.12
CA GLY A 158 20.46 7.97 -11.57
C GLY A 158 19.28 8.51 -12.38
N ILE A 159 19.38 8.46 -13.72
CA ILE A 159 18.26 8.83 -14.61
C ILE A 159 17.06 7.91 -14.36
N ILE A 160 17.28 6.59 -14.30
CA ILE A 160 16.20 5.62 -14.02
C ILE A 160 15.60 5.85 -12.64
N TYR A 161 16.43 6.13 -11.64
CA TYR A 161 15.97 6.41 -10.28
C TYR A 161 15.10 7.68 -10.23
N GLY A 162 15.47 8.74 -10.95
CA GLY A 162 14.64 9.96 -11.01
C GLY A 162 13.27 9.72 -11.65
N GLU A 163 13.19 8.87 -12.68
CA GLU A 163 11.89 8.46 -13.25
C GLU A 163 11.08 7.58 -12.30
N PHE A 164 11.77 6.68 -11.60
CA PHE A 164 11.18 5.87 -10.56
C PHE A 164 10.62 6.71 -9.40
N PHE A 165 11.34 7.75 -8.96
CA PHE A 165 10.86 8.68 -7.94
C PHE A 165 9.60 9.42 -8.40
N LYS A 166 9.56 9.88 -9.66
CA LYS A 166 8.35 10.49 -10.27
C LYS A 166 7.18 9.51 -10.30
N LEU A 167 7.44 8.24 -10.61
CA LEU A 167 6.42 7.17 -10.57
C LEU A 167 5.82 7.05 -9.17
N ILE A 168 6.64 6.96 -8.12
CA ILE A 168 6.16 6.80 -6.74
C ILE A 168 5.42 8.03 -6.24
N THR A 169 5.93 9.22 -6.54
CA THR A 169 5.26 10.49 -6.20
C THR A 169 3.90 10.58 -6.86
N LYS A 170 3.84 10.26 -8.17
CA LYS A 170 2.59 10.26 -8.92
C LYS A 170 1.64 9.22 -8.35
N PHE A 171 2.10 8.00 -8.10
CA PHE A 171 1.29 6.95 -7.51
C PHE A 171 0.69 7.38 -6.18
N ASN A 172 1.50 7.89 -5.25
CA ASN A 172 1.01 8.33 -3.95
C ASN A 172 -0.04 9.44 -4.09
N SER A 173 0.14 10.40 -5.01
CA SER A 173 -0.88 11.42 -5.27
C SER A 173 -2.25 10.85 -5.70
N LEU A 174 -2.31 9.65 -6.29
CA LEU A 174 -3.57 9.01 -6.70
C LEU A 174 -4.30 8.31 -5.56
N ILE A 175 -3.54 7.71 -4.65
CA ILE A 175 -4.08 6.87 -3.58
C ILE A 175 -4.21 7.62 -2.25
N SER A 176 -3.44 8.70 -2.08
CA SER A 176 -3.26 9.43 -0.84
C SER A 176 -4.58 9.82 -0.17
N ILE A 177 -5.53 10.39 -0.91
CA ILE A 177 -6.85 10.77 -0.39
C ILE A 177 -7.66 9.54 0.01
N ASN A 178 -7.64 8.48 -0.80
CA ASN A 178 -8.35 7.23 -0.48
C ASN A 178 -7.80 6.58 0.80
N LEU A 179 -6.49 6.68 1.03
CA LEU A 179 -5.85 6.18 2.26
C LEU A 179 -6.29 6.96 3.49
N VAL A 180 -6.49 8.29 3.38
CA VAL A 180 -7.04 9.09 4.50
C VAL A 180 -8.42 8.60 4.89
N PHE A 181 -9.33 8.48 3.90
CA PHE A 181 -10.69 8.02 4.17
C PHE A 181 -10.72 6.58 4.70
N LEU A 182 -9.88 5.71 4.14
CA LEU A 182 -9.76 4.32 4.59
C LEU A 182 -9.27 4.24 6.04
N PHE A 183 -8.20 4.95 6.40
CA PHE A 183 -7.69 4.88 7.76
C PHE A 183 -8.63 5.55 8.76
N ALA A 184 -9.31 6.62 8.36
CA ALA A 184 -10.34 7.25 9.18
C ALA A 184 -11.54 6.31 9.40
N SER A 185 -12.00 5.60 8.36
CA SER A 185 -13.11 4.65 8.49
C SER A 185 -12.71 3.47 9.37
N LEU A 186 -11.55 2.84 9.14
CA LEU A 186 -11.06 1.74 9.97
C LEU A 186 -10.90 2.16 11.44
N PHE A 187 -10.38 3.36 11.69
CA PHE A 187 -10.27 3.93 13.03
C PHE A 187 -11.64 4.05 13.70
N ALA A 188 -12.62 4.69 13.02
CA ALA A 188 -13.96 4.86 13.55
C ALA A 188 -14.66 3.52 13.81
N PHE A 189 -14.55 2.57 12.88
CA PHE A 189 -15.09 1.22 13.03
C PHE A 189 -14.50 0.51 14.25
N MET A 190 -13.17 0.55 14.44
CA MET A 190 -12.55 -0.09 15.60
C MET A 190 -13.02 0.53 16.93
N VAL A 191 -13.09 1.87 17.03
CA VAL A 191 -13.58 2.55 18.23
C VAL A 191 -15.04 2.18 18.52
N LEU A 192 -15.91 2.20 17.50
CA LEU A 192 -17.33 1.87 17.66
C LEU A 192 -17.55 0.41 18.06
N GLU A 193 -16.82 -0.53 17.44
CA GLU A 193 -16.94 -1.95 17.79
C GLU A 193 -16.53 -2.24 19.23
N ILE A 194 -15.44 -1.62 19.71
CA ILE A 194 -15.03 -1.77 21.12
C ILE A 194 -16.09 -1.17 22.03
N PHE A 195 -16.58 0.03 21.73
CA PHE A 195 -17.62 0.68 22.53
C PHE A 195 -18.92 -0.12 22.58
N ILE A 196 -19.40 -0.64 21.44
CA ILE A 196 -20.60 -1.50 21.38
C ILE A 196 -20.39 -2.78 22.19
N CYS A 197 -19.20 -3.38 22.11
CA CYS A 197 -18.87 -4.56 22.90
C CYS A 197 -18.91 -4.25 24.42
N SER A 198 -18.42 -3.09 24.84
CA SER A 198 -18.48 -2.63 26.23
C SER A 198 -19.93 -2.35 26.67
N ALA A 199 -20.71 -1.61 25.88
CA ALA A 199 -22.08 -1.22 26.24
C ALA A 199 -23.04 -2.42 26.34
N LYS A 200 -22.79 -3.50 25.60
CA LYS A 200 -23.61 -4.73 25.64
C LYS A 200 -23.31 -5.65 26.81
N PHE A 201 -22.20 -5.43 27.51
CA PHE A 201 -21.77 -6.26 28.64
C PHE A 201 -22.86 -6.36 29.73
N ASP A 202 -23.53 -5.24 30.04
CA ASP A 202 -24.54 -5.18 31.12
C ASP A 202 -25.97 -5.50 30.68
N LEU A 203 -26.25 -5.55 29.37
CA LEU A 203 -27.63 -5.51 28.84
C LEU A 203 -28.11 -6.84 28.24
N THR A 204 -27.23 -7.81 28.04
CA THR A 204 -27.53 -9.01 27.24
C THR A 204 -27.33 -10.30 28.02
N THR A 205 -28.02 -11.36 27.60
CA THR A 205 -27.80 -12.69 28.18
C THR A 205 -26.35 -13.14 27.94
N VAL A 206 -25.80 -13.97 28.84
CA VAL A 206 -24.41 -14.46 28.75
C VAL A 206 -24.10 -15.08 27.37
N THR A 207 -25.08 -15.73 26.74
CA THR A 207 -24.94 -16.34 25.41
C THR A 207 -24.89 -15.30 24.29
N GLU A 208 -25.75 -14.29 24.30
CA GLU A 208 -25.77 -13.23 23.28
C GLU A 208 -24.52 -12.35 23.39
N PHE A 209 -24.08 -12.07 24.62
CA PHE A 209 -22.83 -11.36 24.88
C PHE A 209 -21.62 -12.10 24.29
N LYS A 210 -21.51 -13.41 24.50
CA LYS A 210 -20.41 -14.23 23.94
C LYS A 210 -20.38 -14.19 22.42
N ILE A 211 -21.53 -14.26 21.75
CA ILE A 211 -21.60 -14.22 20.28
C ILE A 211 -21.25 -12.82 19.77
N SER A 212 -21.83 -11.77 20.36
CA SER A 212 -21.56 -10.39 19.95
C SER A 212 -20.10 -10.01 20.17
N SER A 213 -19.51 -10.36 21.31
CA SER A 213 -18.09 -10.08 21.59
C SER A 213 -17.17 -10.85 20.67
N ALA A 214 -17.44 -12.12 20.36
CA ALA A 214 -16.66 -12.89 19.40
C ALA A 214 -16.68 -12.26 17.99
N LEU A 215 -17.84 -11.77 17.54
CA LEU A 215 -17.96 -11.06 16.26
C LEU A 215 -17.19 -9.73 16.26
N SER A 216 -17.36 -8.90 17.29
CA SER A 216 -16.63 -7.62 17.40
C SER A 216 -15.11 -7.83 17.46
N ILE A 217 -14.62 -8.81 18.23
CA ILE A 217 -13.19 -9.17 18.27
C ILE A 217 -12.71 -9.60 16.88
N THR A 218 -13.47 -10.44 16.19
CA THR A 218 -13.11 -10.90 14.84
C THR A 218 -13.01 -9.72 13.86
N THR A 219 -13.96 -8.79 13.92
CA THR A 219 -13.96 -7.56 13.11
C THR A 219 -12.75 -6.68 13.43
N ILE A 220 -12.44 -6.47 14.71
CA ILE A 220 -11.27 -5.69 15.13
C ILE A 220 -9.98 -6.33 14.63
N VAL A 221 -9.81 -7.65 14.79
CA VAL A 221 -8.64 -8.38 14.28
C VAL A 221 -8.54 -8.23 12.76
N TYR A 222 -9.66 -8.32 12.03
CA TYR A 222 -9.68 -8.06 10.59
C TYR A 222 -9.20 -6.65 10.24
N CYS A 223 -9.74 -5.61 10.89
CA CYS A 223 -9.34 -4.22 10.66
C CYS A 223 -7.85 -3.99 10.95
N VAL A 224 -7.33 -4.55 12.04
CA VAL A 224 -5.91 -4.46 12.41
C VAL A 224 -5.03 -5.17 11.37
N LEU A 225 -5.38 -6.39 10.96
CA LEU A 225 -4.63 -7.11 9.92
C LEU A 225 -4.64 -6.35 8.59
N PHE A 226 -5.79 -5.77 8.22
CA PHE A 226 -5.93 -4.98 7.00
C PHE A 226 -5.06 -3.72 7.03
N LEU A 227 -5.03 -3.01 8.16
CA LEU A 227 -4.15 -1.86 8.39
C LEU A 227 -2.66 -2.25 8.32
N LEU A 228 -2.29 -3.35 8.99
CA LEU A 228 -0.94 -3.88 8.98
C LEU A 228 -0.49 -4.25 7.56
N CYS A 229 -1.38 -4.76 6.70
CA CYS A 229 -1.05 -5.04 5.31
C CYS A 229 -0.57 -3.80 4.53
N TYR A 230 -1.21 -2.64 4.68
CA TYR A 230 -0.74 -1.39 4.07
C TYR A 230 0.62 -0.96 4.62
N ILE A 231 0.75 -0.99 5.94
CA ILE A 231 1.95 -0.49 6.62
C ILE A 231 3.16 -1.40 6.35
N PHE A 232 3.01 -2.72 6.44
CA PHE A 232 4.09 -3.65 6.11
C PHE A 232 4.53 -3.54 4.65
N THR A 233 3.60 -3.29 3.73
CA THR A 233 3.96 -3.11 2.32
C THR A 233 4.81 -1.86 2.12
N ALA A 234 4.48 -0.75 2.80
CA ALA A 234 5.30 0.46 2.80
C ALA A 234 6.67 0.22 3.42
N GLU A 235 6.72 -0.48 4.55
CA GLU A 235 7.95 -0.82 5.26
C GLU A 235 8.90 -1.67 4.40
N LEU A 236 8.36 -2.64 3.65
CA LEU A 236 9.15 -3.43 2.71
C LEU A 236 9.78 -2.59 1.60
N TYR A 237 9.10 -1.52 1.18
CA TYR A 237 9.65 -0.55 0.23
C TYR A 237 10.73 0.32 0.89
N TYR A 238 10.46 0.90 2.06
CA TYR A 238 11.43 1.75 2.77
C TYR A 238 12.72 1.00 3.11
N LYS A 239 12.61 -0.28 3.49
CA LYS A 239 13.77 -1.13 3.74
C LYS A 239 14.69 -1.24 2.52
N GLU A 240 14.14 -1.43 1.32
CA GLU A 240 14.96 -1.50 0.10
C GLU A 240 15.54 -0.13 -0.27
N VAL A 241 14.80 0.97 -0.05
CA VAL A 241 15.35 2.33 -0.22
C VAL A 241 16.55 2.55 0.70
N ALA A 242 16.43 2.18 1.98
CA ALA A 242 17.51 2.30 2.96
C ALA A 242 18.71 1.42 2.58
N GLU A 243 18.47 0.19 2.11
CA GLU A 243 19.53 -0.70 1.65
C GLU A 243 20.24 -0.17 0.40
N PHE A 244 19.50 0.40 -0.54
CA PHE A 244 20.05 1.06 -1.73
C PHE A 244 20.95 2.23 -1.36
N LYS A 245 20.51 3.12 -0.46
CA LYS A 245 21.32 4.23 0.06
C LYS A 245 22.60 3.73 0.73
N ARG A 246 22.49 2.71 1.59
CA ARG A 246 23.64 2.10 2.27
C ARG A 246 24.66 1.53 1.29
N ASN A 247 24.20 0.87 0.23
CA ASN A 247 25.08 0.24 -0.74
C ASN A 247 25.77 1.27 -1.66
N LEU A 248 25.09 2.37 -1.98
CA LEU A 248 25.72 3.51 -2.67
C LEU A 248 26.78 4.19 -1.80
N LEU A 249 26.53 4.37 -0.50
CA LEU A 249 27.54 4.89 0.42
C LEU A 249 28.76 3.98 0.50
N LYS A 250 28.55 2.66 0.58
CA LYS A 250 29.66 1.69 0.52
C LYS A 250 30.46 1.84 -0.76
N LEU A 251 29.78 1.97 -1.91
CA LEU A 251 30.43 2.18 -3.20
C LEU A 251 31.29 3.46 -3.20
N MET A 252 30.77 4.56 -2.66
CA MET A 252 31.48 5.83 -2.53
C MET A 252 32.76 5.69 -1.70
N LEU A 253 32.71 4.93 -0.61
CA LEU A 253 33.85 4.72 0.30
C LEU A 253 34.94 3.80 -0.29
N HIS A 254 34.57 2.84 -1.14
CA HIS A 254 35.52 1.87 -1.71
C HIS A 254 36.11 2.30 -3.06
N SER A 255 35.47 3.25 -3.75
CA SER A 255 35.98 3.77 -5.02
C SER A 255 37.21 4.63 -4.81
N ARG A 256 38.31 4.32 -5.51
CA ARG A 256 39.52 5.17 -5.59
C ARG A 256 39.44 6.21 -6.71
N ASP A 257 38.54 6.03 -7.68
CA ASP A 257 38.36 6.96 -8.80
C ASP A 257 37.49 8.15 -8.36
N GLU A 258 38.08 9.34 -8.40
CA GLU A 258 37.43 10.59 -8.00
C GLU A 258 36.24 10.94 -8.91
N CYS A 259 36.32 10.66 -10.21
CA CYS A 259 35.22 10.92 -11.12
C CYS A 259 34.02 10.00 -10.82
N LEU A 260 34.28 8.73 -10.51
CA LEU A 260 33.23 7.79 -10.10
C LEU A 260 32.63 8.21 -8.75
N ARG A 261 33.45 8.67 -7.81
CA ARG A 261 32.96 9.22 -6.53
C ARG A 261 32.05 10.42 -6.74
N GLN A 262 32.38 11.31 -7.68
CA GLN A 262 31.52 12.45 -8.03
C GLN A 262 30.15 12.01 -8.54
N GLU A 263 30.09 11.02 -9.44
CA GLU A 263 28.82 10.48 -9.96
C GLU A 263 28.00 9.78 -8.86
N VAL A 264 28.65 8.98 -8.01
CA VAL A 264 27.98 8.33 -6.88
C VAL A 264 27.50 9.36 -5.86
N ASN A 265 28.28 10.42 -5.62
CA ASN A 265 27.88 11.52 -4.75
C ASN A 265 26.68 12.29 -5.32
N ALA A 266 26.66 12.56 -6.63
CA ALA A 266 25.52 13.18 -7.30
C ALA A 266 24.25 12.33 -7.14
N LEU A 267 24.34 11.01 -7.33
CA LEU A 267 23.22 10.09 -7.10
C LEU A 267 22.80 10.05 -5.63
N THR A 268 23.75 10.09 -4.69
CA THR A 268 23.47 10.09 -3.25
C THR A 268 22.78 11.40 -2.81
N LEU A 269 23.19 12.53 -3.38
CA LEU A 269 22.53 13.82 -3.19
C LEU A 269 21.11 13.78 -3.75
N GLN A 270 20.94 13.25 -4.96
CA GLN A 270 19.62 13.05 -5.55
C GLN A 270 18.73 12.22 -4.61
N LEU A 271 19.19 11.08 -4.11
CA LEU A 271 18.48 10.24 -3.13
C LEU A 271 18.15 10.92 -1.79
N SER A 272 18.95 11.91 -1.41
CA SER A 272 18.75 12.67 -0.18
C SER A 272 17.66 13.72 -0.35
N HIS A 273 17.62 14.36 -1.52
CA HIS A 273 16.55 15.31 -1.89
C HIS A 273 15.25 14.61 -2.31
N GLU A 274 15.36 13.44 -2.94
CA GLU A 274 14.27 12.59 -3.42
C GLU A 274 13.90 11.49 -2.41
N ASN A 275 13.98 11.78 -1.10
CA ASN A 275 13.54 10.85 -0.07
C ASN A 275 12.00 10.85 0.03
N TYR A 276 11.32 10.12 -0.86
CA TYR A 276 9.85 10.10 -0.85
C TYR A 276 9.30 9.22 0.28
N GLU A 277 8.50 9.83 1.14
CA GLU A 277 7.68 9.12 2.11
C GLU A 277 6.27 8.94 1.53
N ILE A 278 5.76 7.71 1.59
CA ILE A 278 4.37 7.42 1.25
C ILE A 278 3.50 8.02 2.34
N THR A 279 2.70 9.01 1.96
CA THR A 279 1.86 9.79 2.89
C THR A 279 0.39 9.71 2.50
N ALA A 280 -0.48 9.66 3.51
CA ALA A 280 -1.92 9.82 3.33
C ALA A 280 -2.25 11.32 3.21
N ALA A 281 -2.24 11.81 1.98
CA ALA A 281 -2.54 13.20 1.56
C ALA A 281 -1.73 14.26 2.33
N GLY A 282 -0.49 13.91 2.73
CA GLY A 282 0.38 14.79 3.51
C GLY A 282 0.04 14.88 5.01
N PHE A 283 -1.01 14.23 5.50
CA PHE A 283 -1.37 14.25 6.93
C PHE A 283 -0.42 13.40 7.78
N PHE A 284 -0.14 12.18 7.33
CA PHE A 284 0.74 11.26 8.06
C PHE A 284 1.47 10.32 7.09
N VAL A 285 2.67 9.90 7.51
CA VAL A 285 3.49 8.91 6.83
C VAL A 285 2.95 7.51 7.13
N ILE A 286 2.89 6.66 6.11
CA ILE A 286 2.46 5.26 6.26
C ILE A 286 3.67 4.44 6.65
N ASP A 287 3.96 4.38 7.95
CA ASP A 287 5.06 3.61 8.54
C ASP A 287 4.60 2.82 9.76
N LEU A 288 5.51 2.06 10.39
CA LEU A 288 5.18 1.30 11.61
C LEU A 288 4.77 2.19 12.80
N LYS A 289 5.19 3.47 12.85
CA LYS A 289 4.81 4.39 13.94
C LYS A 289 3.33 4.77 13.87
N LEU A 290 2.76 4.76 12.67
CA LEU A 290 1.32 4.99 12.47
C LEU A 290 0.47 3.95 13.21
N VAL A 291 0.88 2.68 13.26
CA VAL A 291 0.14 1.63 14.00
C VAL A 291 -0.01 2.00 15.46
N PHE A 292 1.11 2.35 16.12
CA PHE A 292 1.11 2.72 17.53
C PHE A 292 0.26 3.96 17.80
N SER A 293 0.32 4.94 16.90
CA SER A 293 -0.47 6.17 17.00
C SER A 293 -1.97 5.88 16.90
N ILE A 294 -2.38 5.01 15.96
CA ILE A 294 -3.78 4.61 15.80
C ILE A 294 -4.25 3.81 17.02
N MET A 295 -3.47 2.85 17.52
CA MET A 295 -3.85 2.05 18.69
C MET A 295 -3.97 2.89 19.97
N ALA A 296 -3.08 3.86 20.16
CA ALA A 296 -3.15 4.81 21.28
C ALA A 296 -4.40 5.70 21.18
N ALA A 297 -4.70 6.20 19.97
CA ALA A 297 -5.92 6.97 19.72
C ALA A 297 -7.17 6.13 19.98
N ILE A 298 -7.26 4.90 19.45
CA ILE A 298 -8.40 4.00 19.68
C ILE A 298 -8.64 3.82 21.18
N SER A 299 -7.58 3.50 21.93
CA SER A 299 -7.66 3.33 23.38
C SER A 299 -8.20 4.59 24.07
N THR A 300 -7.68 5.76 23.70
CA THR A 300 -8.10 7.06 24.26
C THR A 300 -9.57 7.36 23.97
N TYR A 301 -10.00 7.24 22.71
CA TYR A 301 -11.38 7.54 22.32
C TYR A 301 -12.38 6.54 22.89
N THR A 302 -12.01 5.25 22.97
CA THR A 302 -12.84 4.25 23.64
C THR A 302 -13.04 4.59 25.12
N ILE A 303 -11.97 4.94 25.85
CA ILE A 303 -12.07 5.33 27.26
C ILE A 303 -13.01 6.53 27.43
N ILE A 304 -12.86 7.55 26.57
CA ILE A 304 -13.75 8.73 26.59
C ILE A 304 -15.20 8.28 26.39
N LEU A 305 -15.50 7.50 25.35
CA LEU A 305 -16.87 7.06 25.07
C LEU A 305 -17.49 6.28 26.23
N VAL A 306 -16.71 5.39 26.86
CA VAL A 306 -17.15 4.62 28.03
C VAL A 306 -17.44 5.53 29.23
N GLN A 307 -16.56 6.50 29.51
CA GLN A 307 -16.73 7.45 30.63
C GLN A 307 -17.93 8.40 30.45
N TYR A 308 -18.26 8.74 29.20
CA TYR A 308 -19.40 9.59 28.87
C TYR A 308 -20.73 8.83 28.76
N ASP A 309 -20.72 7.49 28.87
CA ASP A 309 -21.95 6.70 28.96
C ASP A 309 -22.71 7.05 30.27
N PRO A 310 -23.95 7.58 30.18
CA PRO A 310 -24.78 7.88 31.36
C PRO A 310 -24.94 6.68 32.31
N LYS A 311 -24.88 5.44 31.80
CA LYS A 311 -24.97 4.23 32.63
C LYS A 311 -23.70 4.00 33.45
N ALA A 312 -22.52 4.32 32.91
CA ALA A 312 -21.25 4.26 33.63
C ALA A 312 -21.19 5.28 34.77
N LYS A 313 -21.82 6.46 34.59
CA LYS A 313 -21.98 7.46 35.66
C LYS A 313 -22.91 6.99 36.80
N MET A 314 -23.88 6.13 36.50
CA MET A 314 -24.79 5.59 37.53
C MET A 314 -24.04 4.66 38.50
N PHE A 315 -23.03 3.91 38.04
CA PHE A 315 -22.19 3.06 38.91
C PHE A 315 -21.35 3.85 39.91
N HIS A 316 -20.84 5.02 39.54
CA HIS A 316 -20.14 5.89 40.51
C HIS A 316 -21.07 6.36 41.63
N HIS A 317 -22.34 6.61 41.31
CA HIS A 317 -23.33 7.03 42.31
C HIS A 317 -23.72 5.90 43.28
N PHE A 318 -23.70 4.63 42.82
CA PHE A 318 -23.99 3.47 43.66
C PHE A 318 -22.81 3.04 44.53
N ILE A 319 -21.56 3.26 44.09
CA ILE A 319 -20.38 2.98 44.91
C ILE A 319 -20.27 4.00 46.05
N ASP A 320 -20.56 5.28 45.79
CA ASP A 320 -20.55 6.33 46.82
C ASP A 320 -21.67 6.15 47.88
N GLU A 321 -22.77 5.45 47.56
CA GLU A 321 -23.84 5.14 48.53
C GLU A 321 -23.61 3.84 49.31
N SER A 322 -22.69 2.97 48.89
CA SER A 322 -22.37 1.72 49.61
C SER A 322 -21.32 1.86 50.71
N ASP A 323 -20.70 3.04 50.83
CA ASP A 323 -19.70 3.39 51.84
C ASP A 323 -20.25 4.33 52.95
N LEU A 324 -21.59 4.47 53.06
CA LEU A 324 -22.31 5.22 54.11
C LEU A 324 -23.24 4.31 54.92
#